data_AF-A0A2V6A424-F1
#
_entry.id   AF-A0A2V6A424-F1
#
_cell.length_a   1.000
_cell.length_b   1.000
_cell.length_c   1.000
_cell.angle_alpha   90.00
_cell.angle_beta   90.00
_cell.angle_gamma   90.00
#
_symmetry.space_group_name_H-M   'P 1'
#
loop_
_entity.id
_entity.type
_entity.pdbx_description
1 polymer ?
#
loop_
_entity_poly.entity_id
_entity_poly.type
_entity_poly.pdbx_seq_one_letter_code
_entity_poly.pdbx_strand_id
1 'polypeptide(L)'
;MKSNLKPQTSNIAAVAESEKLEAICVAFPKEGLFAEKDWLLSPDAFPIDKKFLAELEQLGHRLFVFQRACNQLYQLSVKGKQPAWIARYVDAGKPPELIEFSRRKEIRDDLPRVIRPDLILTEQGYIIAEIDSVPGGIGLTGWLNQTYSAFDTEIIGGVEGMLDGFKSVLPDGGDIVISQEAATYRPEMEWTAAQLNQHSTSQSWRVVAAENYEPQDGRAVYRFFELFDLPNIPKIDKTLRANAEGRITITPPI
;
A
#
# COMPACT_ATOMS: atom_id res chain seq x y z
N MET A 1 3.81 -62.74 9.96
CA MET A 1 3.51 -61.83 11.09
C MET A 1 3.36 -60.42 10.54
N LYS A 2 2.23 -59.78 10.83
CA LYS A 2 1.90 -58.40 10.46
C LYS A 2 2.79 -57.39 11.21
N SER A 3 3.17 -56.35 10.48
CA SER A 3 3.18 -54.92 10.78
C SER A 3 3.87 -54.34 12.04
N ASN A 4 4.15 -53.04 11.88
CA ASN A 4 4.41 -51.98 12.87
C ASN A 4 5.91 -51.69 13.10
N LEU A 5 6.46 -50.48 12.96
CA LEU A 5 5.91 -49.13 12.88
C LEU A 5 6.79 -48.27 11.95
N LYS A 6 6.14 -47.48 11.08
CA LYS A 6 6.45 -46.05 10.80
C LYS A 6 5.42 -45.50 9.79
N PRO A 7 4.28 -44.96 10.29
CA PRO A 7 3.58 -43.91 9.54
C PRO A 7 3.08 -42.73 10.41
N GLN A 8 3.47 -42.61 11.68
CA GLN A 8 2.83 -41.64 12.58
C GLN A 8 3.30 -40.18 12.42
N THR A 9 4.59 -39.91 12.17
CA THR A 9 5.09 -38.52 12.12
C THR A 9 4.68 -37.76 10.86
N SER A 10 4.67 -38.41 9.69
CA SER A 10 4.24 -37.78 8.44
C SER A 10 2.74 -37.48 8.41
N ASN A 11 1.92 -38.37 8.98
CA ASN A 11 0.47 -38.17 9.06
C ASN A 11 0.10 -37.08 10.08
N ILE A 12 0.82 -36.97 11.19
CA ILE A 12 0.56 -35.91 12.18
C ILE A 12 0.94 -34.54 11.61
N ALA A 13 2.08 -34.42 10.92
CA ALA A 13 2.49 -33.17 10.28
C ALA A 13 1.50 -32.73 9.18
N ALA A 14 1.09 -33.65 8.30
CA ALA A 14 0.11 -33.35 7.26
C ALA A 14 -1.28 -32.98 7.81
N VAL A 15 -1.71 -33.60 8.91
CA VAL A 15 -2.96 -33.24 9.59
C VAL A 15 -2.85 -31.84 10.22
N ALA A 16 -1.74 -31.54 10.91
CA ALA A 16 -1.51 -30.22 11.50
C ALA A 16 -1.42 -29.10 10.44
N GLU A 17 -0.77 -29.36 9.30
CA GLU A 17 -0.74 -28.42 8.16
C GLU A 17 -2.14 -28.19 7.57
N SER A 18 -2.94 -29.26 7.44
CA SER A 18 -4.32 -29.17 6.96
C SER A 18 -5.20 -28.37 7.93
N GLU A 19 -5.08 -28.60 9.23
CA GLU A 19 -5.82 -27.86 10.27
C GLU A 19 -5.42 -26.38 10.30
N LYS A 20 -4.12 -26.07 10.14
CA LYS A 20 -3.61 -24.70 10.05
C LYS A 20 -4.16 -23.98 8.83
N LEU A 21 -4.11 -24.62 7.66
CA LEU A 21 -4.66 -24.04 6.42
C LEU A 21 -6.17 -23.81 6.54
N GLU A 22 -6.92 -24.76 7.11
CA GLU A 22 -8.35 -24.60 7.36
C GLU A 22 -8.64 -23.41 8.29
N ALA A 23 -7.89 -23.27 9.38
CA ALA A 23 -8.02 -22.13 10.28
C ALA A 23 -7.74 -20.79 9.58
N ILE A 24 -6.72 -20.71 8.72
CA ILE A 24 -6.41 -19.52 7.92
C ILE A 24 -7.55 -19.22 6.93
N CYS A 25 -8.07 -20.22 6.23
CA CYS A 25 -9.19 -20.07 5.30
C CYS A 25 -10.46 -19.57 6.02
N VAL A 26 -10.75 -20.08 7.22
CA VAL A 26 -11.90 -19.64 8.03
C VAL A 26 -11.72 -18.20 8.54
N ALA A 27 -10.48 -17.78 8.81
CA ALA A 27 -10.16 -16.42 9.24
C ALA A 27 -10.21 -15.37 8.11
N PHE A 28 -10.36 -15.79 6.85
CA PHE A 28 -10.44 -14.87 5.72
C PHE A 28 -11.69 -13.96 5.83
N PRO A 29 -11.57 -12.64 5.64
CA PRO A 29 -12.71 -11.72 5.79
C PRO A 29 -13.85 -12.09 4.84
N LYS A 30 -15.09 -12.08 5.33
CA LYS A 30 -16.28 -12.44 4.52
C LYS A 30 -16.52 -11.46 3.38
N GLU A 31 -16.20 -10.20 3.63
CA GLU A 31 -16.25 -9.09 2.67
C GLU A 31 -15.11 -9.17 1.64
N GLY A 32 -14.13 -10.05 1.87
CA GLY A 32 -12.92 -10.21 1.08
C GLY A 32 -11.88 -9.12 1.34
N LEU A 33 -10.73 -9.27 0.67
CA LEU A 33 -9.66 -8.26 0.64
C LEU A 33 -9.52 -7.63 -0.75
N PHE A 34 -9.98 -8.34 -1.78
CA PHE A 34 -10.07 -7.83 -3.14
C PHE A 34 -11.41 -8.26 -3.75
N ALA A 35 -12.08 -7.35 -4.44
CA ALA A 35 -13.33 -7.66 -5.11
C ALA A 35 -13.09 -8.67 -6.25
N GLU A 36 -13.95 -9.68 -6.34
CA GLU A 36 -13.97 -10.65 -7.46
C GLU A 36 -12.64 -11.40 -7.68
N LYS A 37 -11.88 -11.64 -6.61
CA LYS A 37 -10.64 -12.45 -6.64
C LYS A 37 -10.70 -13.60 -5.65
N ASP A 38 -10.30 -14.78 -6.12
CA ASP A 38 -10.03 -15.93 -5.27
C ASP A 38 -8.56 -15.92 -4.82
N TRP A 39 -8.33 -16.42 -3.61
CA TRP A 39 -7.01 -16.45 -2.98
C TRP A 39 -6.54 -17.88 -2.77
N LEU A 40 -5.34 -18.17 -3.26
CA LEU A 40 -4.62 -19.38 -2.89
C LEU A 40 -3.80 -19.08 -1.64
N LEU A 41 -4.13 -19.77 -0.56
CA LEU A 41 -3.49 -19.59 0.73
C LEU A 41 -2.49 -20.73 0.98
N SER A 42 -1.40 -20.40 1.66
CA SER A 42 -0.38 -21.35 2.10
C SER A 42 -0.53 -21.56 3.61
N PRO A 43 -0.38 -22.78 4.14
CA PRO A 43 -0.29 -22.96 5.59
C PRO A 43 0.92 -22.21 6.17
N ASP A 44 1.97 -21.96 5.37
CA ASP A 44 3.21 -21.38 5.85
C ASP A 44 3.51 -20.00 5.27
N ALA A 45 4.03 -19.12 6.12
CA ALA A 45 4.54 -17.83 5.72
C ALA A 45 5.77 -18.00 4.84
N PHE A 46 6.03 -17.03 3.96
CA PHE A 46 7.20 -17.07 3.10
C PHE A 46 8.48 -16.85 3.93
N PRO A 47 9.42 -17.82 3.98
CA PRO A 47 10.60 -17.71 4.82
C PRO A 47 11.58 -16.68 4.27
N ILE A 48 12.06 -15.79 5.13
CA ILE A 48 13.07 -14.77 4.82
C ILE A 48 14.23 -14.96 5.79
N ASP A 49 15.44 -15.13 5.26
CA ASP A 49 16.63 -15.23 6.11
C ASP A 49 17.01 -13.86 6.72
N LYS A 50 17.75 -13.89 7.84
CA LYS A 50 18.12 -12.68 8.59
C LYS A 50 18.95 -11.68 7.79
N LYS A 51 19.77 -12.17 6.86
CA LYS A 51 20.60 -11.30 6.02
C LYS A 51 19.71 -10.54 5.04
N PHE A 52 18.79 -11.24 4.38
CA PHE A 52 17.87 -10.64 3.44
C PHE A 52 16.89 -9.68 4.14
N LEU A 53 16.39 -10.02 5.33
CA LEU A 53 15.57 -9.12 6.13
C LEU A 53 16.30 -7.78 6.42
N ALA A 54 17.55 -7.83 6.86
CA ALA A 54 18.34 -6.62 7.12
C ALA A 54 18.55 -5.76 5.85
N GLU A 55 18.60 -6.38 4.67
CA GLU A 55 18.64 -5.66 3.40
C GLU A 55 17.29 -5.00 3.08
N LEU A 56 16.17 -5.68 3.32
CA LEU A 56 14.81 -5.15 3.12
C LEU A 56 14.52 -3.95 4.03
N GLU A 57 14.92 -4.01 5.30
CA GLU A 57 14.76 -2.89 6.25
C GLU A 57 15.47 -1.61 5.77
N GLN A 58 16.62 -1.76 5.12
CA GLN A 58 17.36 -0.63 4.55
C GLN A 58 16.81 -0.19 3.19
N LEU A 59 16.18 -1.10 2.44
CA LEU A 59 15.70 -0.86 1.09
C LEU A 59 14.66 0.27 1.05
N GLY A 60 13.70 0.28 1.98
CA GLY A 60 12.66 1.33 2.04
C GLY A 60 13.24 2.74 2.08
N HIS A 61 14.24 2.98 2.94
CA HIS A 61 14.90 4.28 3.01
C HIS A 61 15.68 4.62 1.72
N ARG A 62 16.38 3.64 1.13
CA ARG A 62 17.13 3.85 -0.11
C ARG A 62 16.21 4.23 -1.27
N LEU A 63 15.05 3.58 -1.38
CA LEU A 63 14.06 3.87 -2.41
C LEU A 63 13.40 5.23 -2.21
N PHE A 64 13.12 5.62 -0.97
CA PHE A 64 12.66 6.98 -0.66
C PHE A 64 13.68 8.04 -1.12
N VAL A 65 14.97 7.84 -0.83
CA VAL A 65 16.04 8.75 -1.29
C VAL A 65 16.14 8.76 -2.82
N PHE A 66 15.99 7.62 -3.47
CA PHE A 66 15.96 7.49 -4.93
C PHE A 66 14.79 8.30 -5.54
N GLN A 67 13.56 8.11 -5.06
CA GLN A 67 12.40 8.87 -5.54
C GLN A 67 12.57 10.38 -5.32
N ARG A 68 13.12 10.79 -4.17
CA ARG A 68 13.46 12.19 -3.90
C ARG A 68 14.44 12.75 -4.93
N ALA A 69 15.49 12.01 -5.25
CA ALA A 69 16.48 12.41 -6.25
C ALA A 69 15.86 12.50 -7.66
N CYS A 70 14.99 11.56 -8.02
CA CYS A 70 14.24 11.61 -9.29
C CYS A 70 13.34 12.85 -9.37
N ASN A 71 12.59 13.18 -8.31
CA ASN A 71 11.75 14.37 -8.28
C ASN A 71 12.61 15.65 -8.39
N GLN A 72 13.72 15.74 -7.62
CA GLN A 72 14.63 16.88 -7.71
C GLN A 72 15.22 17.03 -9.12
N LEU A 73 15.61 15.93 -9.76
CA LEU A 73 16.13 15.92 -11.12
C LEU A 73 15.09 16.42 -12.14
N TYR A 74 13.83 16.01 -12.00
CA TYR A 74 12.71 16.53 -12.78
C TYR A 74 12.55 18.05 -12.59
N GLN A 75 12.46 18.53 -11.35
CA GLN A 75 12.29 19.97 -11.05
C GLN A 75 13.46 20.82 -11.57
N LEU A 76 14.69 20.31 -11.52
CA LEU A 76 15.86 20.99 -12.09
C LEU A 76 15.83 21.00 -13.62
N SER A 77 15.33 19.93 -14.25
CA SER A 77 15.15 19.86 -15.71
C SER A 77 14.12 20.90 -16.18
N VAL A 78 12.99 21.03 -15.48
CA VAL A 78 11.97 22.07 -15.74
C VAL A 78 12.57 23.49 -15.63
N LYS A 79 13.48 23.72 -14.69
CA LYS A 79 14.16 25.01 -14.49
C LYS A 79 15.35 25.25 -15.43
N GLY A 80 15.62 24.35 -16.38
CA GLY A 80 16.76 24.44 -17.30
C GLY A 80 18.13 24.23 -16.65
N LYS A 81 18.17 23.66 -15.43
CA LYS A 81 19.40 23.37 -14.68
C LYS A 81 19.91 21.95 -14.88
N GLN A 82 19.13 21.10 -15.53
CA GLN A 82 19.44 19.72 -15.92
C GLN A 82 18.93 19.46 -17.35
N PRO A 83 19.37 18.41 -18.05
CA PRO A 83 18.96 18.15 -19.43
C PRO A 83 17.44 18.17 -19.63
N ALA A 84 16.97 18.95 -20.60
CA ALA A 84 15.53 19.15 -20.83
C ALA A 84 14.78 17.88 -21.26
N TRP A 85 15.47 16.83 -21.70
CA TRP A 85 14.84 15.57 -22.08
C TRP A 85 14.18 14.87 -20.90
N ILE A 86 14.66 15.08 -19.67
CA ILE A 86 14.12 14.45 -18.46
C ILE A 86 12.69 14.92 -18.21
N ALA A 87 12.48 16.24 -18.12
CA ALA A 87 11.14 16.80 -17.97
C ALA A 87 10.24 16.38 -19.15
N ARG A 88 10.73 16.49 -20.38
CA ARG A 88 9.95 16.06 -21.56
C ARG A 88 9.52 14.60 -21.52
N TYR A 89 10.38 13.70 -21.04
CA TYR A 89 10.07 12.28 -20.93
C TYR A 89 9.05 12.02 -19.82
N VAL A 90 9.26 12.62 -18.64
CA VAL A 90 8.35 12.45 -17.49
C VAL A 90 6.98 13.10 -17.73
N ASP A 91 6.91 14.15 -18.55
CA ASP A 91 5.66 14.82 -18.91
C ASP A 91 4.90 14.13 -20.06
N ALA A 92 5.55 13.20 -20.78
CA ALA A 92 4.96 12.57 -21.95
C ALA A 92 3.67 11.83 -21.59
N GLY A 93 2.58 12.13 -22.30
CA GLY A 93 1.26 11.52 -22.10
C GLY A 93 0.44 12.13 -20.96
N LYS A 94 0.99 13.05 -20.15
CA LYS A 94 0.23 13.73 -19.09
C LYS A 94 -0.62 14.88 -19.65
N PRO A 95 -1.86 15.08 -19.17
CA PRO A 95 -2.63 16.27 -19.48
C PRO A 95 -1.89 17.56 -19.06
N PRO A 96 -1.98 18.65 -19.84
CA PRO A 96 -1.32 19.92 -19.51
C PRO A 96 -1.66 20.45 -18.12
N GLU A 97 -2.92 20.29 -17.69
CA GLU A 97 -3.42 20.74 -16.40
C GLU A 97 -2.74 19.99 -15.25
N LEU A 98 -2.49 18.68 -15.41
CA LEU A 98 -1.77 17.86 -14.44
C LEU A 98 -0.29 18.25 -14.35
N ILE A 99 0.33 18.55 -15.49
CA ILE A 99 1.73 19.03 -15.53
C ILE A 99 1.83 20.38 -14.82
N GLU A 100 0.90 21.29 -15.06
CA GLU A 100 0.89 22.60 -14.39
C GLU A 100 0.67 22.43 -12.88
N PHE A 101 -0.28 21.59 -12.49
CA PHE A 101 -0.59 21.33 -11.08
C PHE A 101 0.62 20.75 -10.33
N SER A 102 1.23 19.67 -10.82
CA SER A 102 2.37 19.00 -10.17
C SER A 102 3.63 19.86 -10.00
N ARG A 103 3.71 21.02 -10.67
CA ARG A 103 4.83 21.98 -10.57
C ARG A 103 4.59 23.10 -9.55
N ARG A 104 3.41 23.17 -8.95
CA ARG A 104 3.06 24.19 -7.95
C ARG A 104 3.96 24.09 -6.72
N LYS A 105 4.36 25.24 -6.17
CA LYS A 105 5.35 25.31 -5.07
C LYS A 105 4.88 24.57 -3.81
N GLU A 106 3.57 24.44 -3.65
CA GLU A 106 2.89 23.83 -2.52
C GLU A 106 3.05 22.31 -2.50
N ILE A 107 3.23 21.66 -3.66
CA ILE A 107 3.22 20.19 -3.78
C ILE A 107 4.40 19.60 -4.55
N ARG A 108 5.16 20.41 -5.30
CA ARG A 108 6.22 19.93 -6.20
C ARG A 108 7.34 19.15 -5.52
N ASP A 109 7.49 19.34 -4.21
CA ASP A 109 8.54 18.72 -3.39
C ASP A 109 7.99 17.54 -2.56
N ASP A 110 6.70 17.26 -2.68
CA ASP A 110 6.01 16.17 -2.01
C ASP A 110 6.42 14.80 -2.58
N LEU A 111 6.44 13.79 -1.71
CA LEU A 111 6.82 12.41 -2.05
C LEU A 111 5.79 11.41 -1.52
N PRO A 112 5.65 10.26 -2.19
CA PRO A 112 4.79 9.18 -1.71
C PRO A 112 5.13 8.78 -0.28
N ARG A 113 4.10 8.67 0.57
CA ARG A 113 4.27 8.21 1.96
C ARG A 113 4.25 6.69 2.10
N VAL A 114 3.68 6.00 1.11
CA VAL A 114 3.64 4.55 1.00
C VAL A 114 4.21 4.19 -0.36
N ILE A 115 5.12 3.24 -0.40
CA ILE A 115 5.66 2.66 -1.62
C ILE A 115 5.66 1.15 -1.53
N ARG A 116 5.45 0.46 -2.64
CA ARG A 116 5.60 -0.99 -2.75
C ARG A 116 6.63 -1.30 -3.85
N PRO A 117 7.85 -1.69 -3.47
CA PRO A 117 8.78 -2.23 -4.45
C PRO A 117 8.45 -3.69 -4.72
N ASP A 118 8.22 -4.03 -5.97
CA ASP A 118 8.01 -5.42 -6.37
C ASP A 118 9.37 -6.08 -6.64
N LEU A 119 9.66 -7.13 -5.88
CA LEU A 119 10.96 -7.80 -5.87
C LEU A 119 10.86 -9.18 -6.50
N ILE A 120 11.76 -9.48 -7.45
CA ILE A 120 11.96 -10.81 -7.99
C ILE A 120 13.23 -11.39 -7.38
N LEU A 121 13.08 -12.48 -6.62
CA LEU A 121 14.21 -13.18 -6.02
C LEU A 121 14.95 -14.02 -7.06
N THR A 122 16.28 -13.99 -7.00
CA THR A 122 17.19 -14.77 -7.82
C THR A 122 18.22 -15.46 -6.95
N GLU A 123 19.01 -16.37 -7.53
CA GLU A 123 20.10 -17.04 -6.80
C GLU A 123 21.17 -16.07 -6.27
N GLN A 124 21.31 -14.88 -6.87
CA GLN A 124 22.34 -13.89 -6.53
C GLN A 124 21.82 -12.72 -5.69
N GLY A 125 20.51 -12.63 -5.42
CA GLY A 125 19.90 -11.53 -4.69
C GLY A 125 18.47 -11.26 -5.18
N TYR A 126 18.11 -9.98 -5.31
CA TYR A 126 16.82 -9.59 -5.85
C TYR A 126 16.96 -8.52 -6.94
N ILE A 127 15.96 -8.49 -7.82
CA ILE A 127 15.78 -7.44 -8.84
C ILE A 127 14.51 -6.69 -8.48
N ILE A 128 14.56 -5.36 -8.55
CA ILE A 128 13.37 -4.52 -8.43
C ILE A 128 12.72 -4.41 -9.80
N ALA A 129 11.49 -4.92 -9.93
CA ALA A 129 10.73 -4.86 -11.18
C ALA A 129 10.02 -3.52 -11.33
N GLU A 130 9.40 -3.04 -10.25
CA GLU A 130 8.71 -1.75 -10.20
C GLU A 130 8.75 -1.13 -8.79
N ILE A 131 8.37 0.14 -8.71
CA ILE A 131 8.11 0.86 -7.46
C ILE A 131 6.76 1.55 -7.61
N ASP A 132 5.74 0.99 -6.97
CA ASP A 132 4.41 1.58 -6.93
C ASP A 132 4.33 2.63 -5.81
N SER A 133 3.65 3.75 -6.09
CA SER A 133 3.48 4.90 -5.19
C SER A 133 2.02 5.09 -4.72
N VAL A 134 1.08 4.28 -5.23
CA VAL A 134 -0.30 4.18 -4.75
C VAL A 134 -0.66 2.68 -4.62
N PRO A 135 0.09 1.91 -3.82
CA PRO A 135 -0.03 0.46 -3.87
C PRO A 135 -1.24 -0.07 -3.08
N GLY A 136 -1.92 -1.06 -3.65
CA GLY A 136 -2.75 -1.98 -2.88
C GLY A 136 -1.95 -3.02 -2.10
N GLY A 137 -2.64 -3.93 -1.43
CA GLY A 137 -2.07 -5.02 -0.63
C GLY A 137 -1.79 -4.67 0.82
N ILE A 138 -2.12 -3.46 1.27
CA ILE A 138 -1.89 -2.99 2.65
C ILE A 138 -2.77 -3.78 3.62
N GLY A 139 -4.07 -3.84 3.36
CA GLY A 139 -5.01 -4.56 4.22
C GLY A 139 -4.80 -6.06 4.13
N LEU A 140 -4.48 -6.58 2.94
CA LEU A 140 -4.08 -7.98 2.80
C LEU A 140 -2.87 -8.34 3.66
N THR A 141 -1.80 -7.55 3.57
CA THR A 141 -0.57 -7.81 4.32
C THR A 141 -0.83 -7.69 5.82
N GLY A 142 -1.62 -6.71 6.24
CA GLY A 142 -2.08 -6.58 7.63
C GLY A 142 -2.88 -7.80 8.11
N TRP A 143 -3.81 -8.31 7.31
CA TRP A 143 -4.57 -9.51 7.65
C TRP A 143 -3.68 -10.76 7.71
N LEU A 144 -2.75 -10.94 6.75
CA LEU A 144 -1.77 -12.01 6.78
C LEU A 144 -0.89 -11.91 8.03
N ASN A 145 -0.43 -10.71 8.38
CA ASN A 145 0.34 -10.46 9.59
C ASN A 145 -0.40 -10.91 10.85
N GLN A 146 -1.66 -10.49 11.04
CA GLN A 146 -2.47 -10.91 12.19
C GLN A 146 -2.70 -12.43 12.21
N THR A 147 -3.08 -13.00 11.06
CA THR A 147 -3.48 -14.40 10.95
C THR A 147 -2.32 -15.35 11.17
N TYR A 148 -1.17 -15.10 10.53
CA TYR A 148 -0.01 -15.98 10.64
C TYR A 148 0.70 -15.82 12.00
N SER A 149 0.60 -14.65 12.63
CA SER A 149 1.16 -14.42 13.97
C SER A 149 0.48 -15.26 15.06
N ALA A 150 -0.72 -15.79 14.81
CA ALA A 150 -1.38 -16.75 15.71
C ALA A 150 -0.66 -18.10 15.78
N PHE A 151 0.16 -18.43 14.76
CA PHE A 151 0.87 -19.70 14.64
C PHE A 151 2.39 -19.56 14.76
N ASP A 152 2.93 -18.37 14.46
CA ASP A 152 4.37 -18.11 14.43
C ASP A 152 4.69 -16.74 15.04
N THR A 153 5.60 -16.71 16.00
CA THR A 153 6.02 -15.46 16.66
C THR A 153 7.07 -14.66 15.88
N GLU A 154 7.65 -15.22 14.81
CA GLU A 154 8.71 -14.61 14.01
C GLU A 154 8.20 -13.93 12.72
N ILE A 155 6.88 -13.70 12.61
CA ILE A 155 6.30 -12.98 11.47
C ILE A 155 6.82 -11.54 11.42
N ILE A 156 7.41 -11.17 10.29
CA ILE A 156 7.97 -9.82 10.06
C ILE A 156 6.85 -8.78 10.15
N GLY A 157 7.09 -7.72 10.92
CA GLY A 157 6.11 -6.68 11.23
C GLY A 157 5.16 -7.04 12.39
N GLY A 158 5.12 -8.31 12.81
CA GLY A 158 4.21 -8.78 13.86
C GLY A 158 2.74 -8.57 13.52
N VAL A 159 1.88 -8.58 14.55
CA VAL A 159 0.42 -8.47 14.42
C VAL A 159 -0.02 -7.09 13.90
N GLU A 160 0.62 -6.02 14.38
CA GLU A 160 0.14 -4.63 14.19
C GLU A 160 0.99 -3.80 13.24
N GLY A 161 2.18 -4.27 12.82
CA GLY A 161 3.16 -3.43 12.13
C GLY A 161 2.63 -2.77 10.86
N MET A 162 1.76 -3.46 10.10
CA MET A 162 1.14 -2.84 8.92
C MET A 162 0.09 -1.79 9.24
N LEU A 163 -0.71 -2.03 10.27
CA LEU A 163 -1.71 -1.08 10.74
C LEU A 163 -1.05 0.16 11.35
N ASP A 164 0.01 -0.01 12.16
CA ASP A 164 0.81 1.08 12.70
C ASP A 164 1.50 1.89 11.59
N GLY A 165 2.04 1.21 10.59
CA GLY A 165 2.60 1.83 9.40
C GLY A 165 1.58 2.72 8.68
N PHE A 166 0.39 2.18 8.39
CA PHE A 166 -0.67 2.95 7.73
C PHE A 166 -1.23 4.08 8.61
N LYS A 167 -1.39 3.84 9.91
CA LYS A 167 -1.77 4.87 10.89
C LYS A 167 -0.80 6.04 10.89
N SER A 168 0.49 5.81 10.69
CA SER A 168 1.46 6.90 10.57
C SER A 168 1.21 7.81 9.35
N VAL A 169 0.53 7.31 8.31
CA VAL A 169 0.13 8.07 7.12
C VAL A 169 -1.01 9.03 7.44
N LEU A 170 -1.96 8.58 8.26
CA LEU A 170 -3.15 9.32 8.70
C LEU A 170 -3.23 9.32 10.25
N PRO A 171 -2.33 10.01 10.97
CA PRO A 171 -2.18 9.87 12.42
C PRO A 171 -3.42 10.32 13.21
N ASP A 172 -4.14 11.32 12.69
CA ASP A 172 -5.35 11.89 13.29
C ASP A 172 -6.65 11.29 12.70
N GLY A 173 -6.53 10.15 12.00
CA GLY A 173 -7.57 9.64 11.13
C GLY A 173 -7.63 10.39 9.80
N GLY A 174 -8.59 10.03 8.97
CA GLY A 174 -8.72 10.62 7.65
C GLY A 174 -9.69 9.85 6.75
N ASP A 175 -9.75 10.30 5.50
CA ASP A 175 -10.57 9.67 4.48
C ASP A 175 -9.67 8.99 3.45
N ILE A 176 -9.87 7.68 3.26
CA ILE A 176 -9.28 6.88 2.19
C ILE A 176 -10.20 7.04 0.98
N VAL A 177 -9.76 7.85 0.02
CA VAL A 177 -10.57 8.24 -1.14
C VAL A 177 -10.21 7.35 -2.32
N ILE A 178 -11.10 6.43 -2.64
CA ILE A 178 -10.89 5.37 -3.62
C ILE A 178 -11.80 5.56 -4.84
N SER A 179 -11.24 5.54 -6.05
CA SER A 179 -12.03 5.65 -7.28
C SER A 179 -12.66 4.32 -7.68
N GLN A 180 -13.61 4.40 -8.61
CA GLN A 180 -14.25 3.25 -9.22
C GLN A 180 -13.26 2.40 -10.01
N GLU A 181 -12.25 3.01 -10.64
CA GLU A 181 -11.17 2.29 -11.33
C GLU A 181 -10.39 1.39 -10.36
N ALA A 182 -10.18 1.87 -9.14
CA ALA A 182 -9.51 1.14 -8.07
C ALA A 182 -10.45 0.27 -7.22
N ALA A 183 -11.72 0.09 -7.61
CA ALA A 183 -12.74 -0.56 -6.76
C ALA A 183 -12.37 -1.99 -6.31
N THR A 184 -11.53 -2.71 -7.08
CA THR A 184 -11.01 -4.03 -6.70
C THR A 184 -10.33 -4.01 -5.32
N TYR A 185 -9.70 -2.90 -4.92
CA TYR A 185 -8.96 -2.76 -3.67
C TYR A 185 -9.81 -2.21 -2.51
N ARG A 186 -11.08 -1.86 -2.77
CA ARG A 186 -11.97 -1.31 -1.72
C ARG A 186 -12.07 -2.21 -0.48
N PRO A 187 -12.24 -3.54 -0.59
CA PRO A 187 -12.42 -4.38 0.59
C PRO A 187 -11.22 -4.34 1.55
N GLU A 188 -9.97 -4.35 1.05
CA GLU A 188 -8.80 -4.25 1.93
C GLU A 188 -8.67 -2.89 2.63
N MET A 189 -9.11 -1.81 1.98
CA MET A 189 -9.10 -0.48 2.58
C MET A 189 -10.19 -0.36 3.66
N GLU A 190 -11.35 -0.97 3.42
CA GLU A 190 -12.44 -1.03 4.39
C GLU A 190 -12.04 -1.88 5.60
N TRP A 191 -11.38 -3.02 5.37
CA TRP A 191 -10.79 -3.84 6.42
C TRP A 191 -9.77 -3.04 7.24
N THR A 192 -8.83 -2.35 6.59
CA THR A 192 -7.80 -1.53 7.25
C THR A 192 -8.43 -0.44 8.11
N ALA A 193 -9.40 0.29 7.58
CA ALA A 193 -10.12 1.32 8.32
C ALA A 193 -10.88 0.72 9.52
N ALA A 194 -11.53 -0.42 9.36
CA ALA A 194 -12.24 -1.10 10.44
C ALA A 194 -11.29 -1.51 11.58
N GLN A 195 -10.13 -2.09 11.27
CA GLN A 195 -9.12 -2.45 12.28
C GLN A 195 -8.63 -1.23 13.05
N LEU A 196 -8.25 -0.15 12.34
CA LEU A 196 -7.77 1.08 12.98
C LEU A 196 -8.83 1.74 13.88
N ASN A 197 -10.09 1.70 13.46
CA ASN A 197 -11.20 2.24 14.24
C ASN A 197 -11.49 1.42 15.51
N GLN A 198 -11.25 0.10 15.53
CA GLN A 198 -11.48 -0.74 16.72
C GLN A 198 -10.55 -0.34 17.89
N HIS A 199 -9.35 0.15 17.57
CA HIS A 199 -8.34 0.54 18.56
C HIS A 199 -8.31 2.06 18.84
N SER A 200 -9.22 2.83 18.25
CA SER A 200 -9.29 4.27 18.43
C SER A 200 -10.60 4.72 19.07
N THR A 201 -10.52 5.71 19.95
CA THR A 201 -11.68 6.33 20.62
C THR A 201 -11.95 7.76 20.14
N SER A 202 -11.00 8.39 19.44
CA SER A 202 -11.08 9.79 19.02
C SER A 202 -10.72 10.04 17.56
N GLN A 203 -10.00 9.11 16.92
CA GLN A 203 -9.69 9.16 15.50
C GLN A 203 -10.69 8.29 14.72
N SER A 204 -10.86 8.61 13.44
CA SER A 204 -11.70 7.84 12.55
C SER A 204 -11.10 7.77 11.16
N TRP A 205 -11.01 6.55 10.61
CA TRP A 205 -10.67 6.27 9.23
C TRP A 205 -11.94 5.86 8.48
N ARG A 206 -12.14 6.43 7.29
CA ARG A 206 -13.32 6.14 6.45
C ARG A 206 -12.88 5.87 5.03
N VAL A 207 -13.47 4.87 4.38
CA VAL A 207 -13.32 4.67 2.95
C VAL A 207 -14.45 5.39 2.22
N VAL A 208 -14.11 6.26 1.28
CA VAL A 208 -15.07 7.13 0.56
C VAL A 208 -14.82 7.02 -0.94
N ALA A 209 -15.90 7.01 -1.74
CA ALA A 209 -15.79 7.04 -3.19
C ALA A 209 -15.23 8.39 -3.69
N ALA A 210 -14.22 8.35 -4.55
CA ALA A 210 -13.59 9.55 -5.11
C ALA A 210 -14.57 10.41 -5.91
N GLU A 211 -15.49 9.78 -6.63
CA GLU A 211 -16.47 10.40 -7.52
C GLU A 211 -17.42 11.34 -6.77
N ASN A 212 -17.69 11.01 -5.50
CA ASN A 212 -18.61 11.74 -4.63
C ASN A 212 -17.91 12.49 -3.50
N TYR A 213 -16.58 12.47 -3.45
CA TYR A 213 -15.82 13.06 -2.34
C TYR A 213 -16.03 14.57 -2.26
N GLU A 214 -16.30 15.06 -1.05
CA GLU A 214 -16.39 16.47 -0.74
C GLU A 214 -15.39 16.81 0.36
N PRO A 215 -14.44 17.73 0.11
CA PRO A 215 -13.37 18.03 1.04
C PRO A 215 -13.93 18.70 2.30
N GLN A 216 -13.49 18.22 3.47
CA GLN A 216 -13.85 18.75 4.78
C GLN A 216 -12.62 19.42 5.39
N ASP A 217 -12.74 20.68 5.81
CA ASP A 217 -11.61 21.45 6.31
C ASP A 217 -10.94 20.74 7.51
N GLY A 218 -9.61 20.71 7.53
CA GLY A 218 -8.79 20.02 8.53
C GLY A 218 -8.66 18.51 8.33
N ARG A 219 -9.28 17.92 7.30
CA ARG A 219 -9.25 16.47 7.07
C ARG A 219 -8.01 16.04 6.27
N ALA A 220 -7.37 14.97 6.72
CA ALA A 220 -6.35 14.27 5.96
C ALA A 220 -6.99 13.25 5.00
N VAL A 221 -6.42 13.13 3.81
CA VAL A 221 -6.90 12.29 2.72
C VAL A 221 -5.78 11.36 2.27
N TYR A 222 -6.05 10.06 2.28
CA TYR A 222 -5.23 9.09 1.58
C TYR A 222 -5.83 8.84 0.20
N ARG A 223 -5.10 9.22 -0.84
CA ARG A 223 -5.52 9.10 -2.23
C ARG A 223 -5.33 7.67 -2.70
N PHE A 224 -6.40 7.04 -3.16
CA PHE A 224 -6.39 5.70 -3.75
C PHE A 224 -7.07 5.69 -5.12
N PHE A 225 -6.52 6.48 -6.02
CA PHE A 225 -6.89 6.54 -7.43
C PHE A 225 -5.65 6.91 -8.22
N GLU A 226 -5.68 6.76 -9.54
CA GLU A 226 -4.54 7.09 -10.39
C GLU A 226 -4.64 8.49 -10.98
N LEU A 227 -3.49 9.09 -11.33
CA LEU A 227 -3.50 10.45 -11.92
C LEU A 227 -4.04 10.48 -13.35
N PHE A 228 -4.05 9.34 -14.05
CA PHE A 228 -4.74 9.23 -15.33
C PHE A 228 -6.27 9.12 -15.17
N ASP A 229 -6.76 8.80 -13.96
CA ASP A 229 -8.18 8.62 -13.66
C ASP A 229 -8.88 9.93 -13.26
N LEU A 230 -8.12 11.03 -13.06
CA LEU A 230 -8.68 12.35 -12.72
C LEU A 230 -9.84 12.78 -13.64
N PRO A 231 -9.81 12.57 -14.97
CA PRO A 231 -10.93 12.92 -15.85
C PRO A 231 -12.25 12.20 -15.52
N ASN A 232 -12.20 11.04 -14.86
CA ASN A 232 -13.37 10.26 -14.46
C ASN A 232 -13.89 10.63 -13.07
N ILE A 233 -13.22 11.53 -12.34
CA ILE A 233 -13.58 11.94 -10.97
C ILE A 233 -14.20 13.36 -11.03
N PRO A 234 -15.53 13.52 -11.09
CA PRO A 234 -16.16 14.79 -11.48
C PRO A 234 -15.89 15.98 -10.54
N LYS A 235 -15.57 15.71 -9.27
CA LYS A 235 -15.33 16.72 -8.24
C LYS A 235 -13.84 16.90 -7.91
N ILE A 236 -12.93 16.30 -8.67
CA ILE A 236 -11.50 16.27 -8.34
C ILE A 236 -10.90 17.68 -8.23
N ASP A 237 -11.30 18.61 -9.10
CA ASP A 237 -10.82 20.00 -9.05
C ASP A 237 -11.10 20.69 -7.71
N LYS A 238 -12.24 20.38 -7.08
CA LYS A 238 -12.58 20.93 -5.75
C LYS A 238 -11.64 20.39 -4.68
N THR A 239 -11.31 19.10 -4.76
CA THR A 239 -10.40 18.41 -3.85
C THR A 239 -8.96 18.93 -4.02
N LEU A 240 -8.48 19.02 -5.27
CA LEU A 240 -7.16 19.58 -5.59
C LEU A 240 -7.04 21.04 -5.17
N ARG A 241 -8.08 21.84 -5.38
CA ARG A 241 -8.13 23.24 -4.92
C ARG A 241 -8.13 23.34 -3.40
N ALA A 242 -8.91 22.51 -2.69
CA ALA A 242 -8.90 22.47 -1.24
C ALA A 242 -7.51 22.15 -0.67
N ASN A 243 -6.77 21.23 -1.30
CA ASN A 243 -5.40 20.91 -0.93
C ASN A 243 -4.46 22.10 -1.17
N ALA A 244 -4.55 22.74 -2.34
CA ALA A 244 -3.75 23.92 -2.66
C ALA A 244 -4.04 25.13 -1.74
N GLU A 245 -5.27 25.24 -1.23
CA GLU A 245 -5.70 26.25 -0.26
C GLU A 245 -5.33 25.87 1.20
N GLY A 246 -4.74 24.69 1.43
CA GLY A 246 -4.39 24.19 2.76
C GLY A 246 -5.60 23.80 3.62
N ARG A 247 -6.79 23.67 3.02
CA ARG A 247 -8.02 23.26 3.73
C ARG A 247 -8.03 21.78 4.05
N ILE A 248 -7.41 20.96 3.20
CA ILE A 248 -7.19 19.53 3.45
C ILE A 248 -5.72 19.21 3.21
N THR A 249 -5.29 18.02 3.64
CA THR A 249 -3.99 17.46 3.26
C THR A 249 -4.21 16.15 2.55
N ILE A 250 -3.72 16.04 1.32
CA ILE A 250 -3.78 14.79 0.56
C ILE A 250 -2.40 14.12 0.57
N THR A 251 -2.39 12.81 0.78
CA THR A 251 -1.17 12.01 0.73
C THR A 251 -0.61 12.05 -0.70
N PRO A 252 0.63 12.49 -0.91
CA PRO A 252 1.24 12.54 -2.23
C PRO A 252 1.44 11.13 -2.81
N PRO A 253 1.64 10.99 -4.14
CA PRO A 253 1.83 12.06 -5.12
C PRO A 253 0.49 12.63 -5.64
N ILE A 254 0.50 13.90 -6.05
CA ILE A 254 -0.62 14.59 -6.72
C ILE A 254 -0.09 15.42 -7.90
#